data_AF-A0A522CH84-F1
#
_entry.id   AF-A0A522CH84-F1
#
_cell.length_a   1.000
_cell.length_b   1.000
_cell.length_c   1.000
_cell.angle_alpha   90.00
_cell.angle_beta   90.00
_cell.angle_gamma   90.00
#
_symmetry.space_group_name_H-M   'P 1'
#
loop_
_entity.id
_entity.type
_entity.pdbx_description
1 polymer ?
#
loop_
_entity_poly.entity_id
_entity_poly.type
_entity_poly.pdbx_seq_one_letter_code
_entity_poly.pdbx_strand_id
1 'polypeptide(L)'
;MNVEAKLYGDLMEKYFRRWRVMGFTMAGSPEEFYGFHYNHVAEVHFHKQGDGDGIWFRLHDGRVFDIMGHPDEPDRLWYDKTAH
;
A
#
# COMPACT_ATOMS: atom_id res chain seq x y z
N MET A 1 13.43 -12.71 11.97
CA MET A 1 12.96 -11.96 10.80
C MET A 1 11.44 -11.89 10.89
N ASN A 2 10.84 -10.70 10.90
CA ASN A 2 9.38 -10.57 10.98
C ASN A 2 8.77 -10.95 9.62
N VAL A 3 7.92 -11.98 9.58
CA VAL A 3 7.35 -12.54 8.34
C VAL A 3 6.47 -11.50 7.63
N GLU A 4 5.75 -10.69 8.39
CA GLU A 4 4.84 -9.65 7.86
C GLU A 4 5.60 -8.55 7.12
N ALA A 5 6.70 -8.07 7.70
CA ALA A 5 7.54 -7.05 7.07
C ALA A 5 8.07 -7.50 5.70
N LYS A 6 8.46 -8.78 5.57
CA LYS A 6 8.90 -9.32 4.27
C LYS A 6 7.74 -9.35 3.26
N LEU A 7 6.53 -9.71 3.68
CA LEU A 7 5.35 -9.72 2.81
C LEU A 7 5.00 -8.32 2.29
N TYR A 8 5.12 -7.29 3.14
CA TYR A 8 4.91 -5.90 2.73
C TYR A 8 5.95 -5.44 1.71
N GLY A 9 7.23 -5.78 1.92
CA GLY A 9 8.28 -5.51 0.95
C GLY A 9 8.02 -6.19 -0.41
N ASP A 10 7.64 -7.48 -0.39
CA ASP A 10 7.32 -8.23 -1.61
C ASP A 10 6.11 -7.62 -2.36
N LEU A 11 5.09 -7.13 -1.64
CA LEU A 11 3.94 -6.42 -2.21
C LEU A 11 4.35 -5.08 -2.84
N MET A 12 5.09 -4.25 -2.10
CA MET A 12 5.58 -2.97 -2.60
C MET A 12 6.41 -3.15 -3.88
N GLU A 13 7.36 -4.09 -3.88
CA GLU A 13 8.20 -4.42 -5.03
C GLU A 13 7.36 -4.87 -6.24
N LYS A 14 6.37 -5.77 -6.02
CA LYS A 14 5.49 -6.26 -7.08
C LYS A 14 4.77 -5.13 -7.81
N TYR A 15 4.15 -4.21 -7.06
CA TYR A 15 3.37 -3.13 -7.65
C TYR A 15 4.26 -2.00 -8.19
N PHE A 16 5.34 -1.66 -7.51
CA PHE A 16 6.36 -0.74 -8.04
C PHE A 16 6.87 -1.19 -9.41
N ARG A 17 7.27 -2.47 -9.56
CA ARG A 17 7.71 -3.01 -10.85
C ARG A 17 6.63 -2.88 -11.91
N ARG A 18 5.38 -3.18 -11.57
CA ARG A 18 4.25 -3.03 -12.50
C ARG A 18 4.11 -1.58 -12.97
N TRP A 19 4.11 -0.62 -12.06
CA TRP A 19 3.98 0.81 -12.39
C TRP A 19 5.18 1.34 -13.19
N ARG A 20 6.39 0.89 -12.87
CA ARG A 20 7.61 1.23 -13.61
C ARG A 20 7.58 0.68 -15.04
N VAL A 21 7.18 -0.58 -15.23
CA VAL A 21 7.07 -1.19 -16.58
C VAL A 21 6.02 -0.47 -17.43
N MET A 22 4.93 -0.02 -16.83
CA MET A 22 3.89 0.75 -17.53
C MET A 22 4.24 2.23 -17.73
N GLY A 23 5.40 2.69 -17.23
CA GLY A 23 5.86 4.07 -17.40
C GLY A 23 5.20 5.11 -16.48
N PHE A 24 4.51 4.68 -15.41
CA PHE A 24 3.86 5.59 -14.45
C PHE A 24 4.82 6.17 -13.41
N THR A 25 6.04 5.64 -13.30
CA THR A 25 7.05 6.17 -12.39
C THR A 25 8.45 5.96 -12.94
N MET A 26 9.34 6.91 -12.61
CA MET A 26 10.77 6.84 -12.88
C MET A 26 11.60 6.55 -11.62
N ALA A 27 10.94 6.32 -10.48
CA ALA A 27 11.60 6.04 -9.21
C ALA A 27 12.55 4.84 -9.32
N GLY A 28 13.69 4.93 -8.64
CA GLY A 28 14.72 3.91 -8.61
C GLY A 28 14.37 2.70 -7.75
N SER A 29 13.54 2.90 -6.72
CA SER A 29 13.13 1.87 -5.75
C SER A 29 11.65 2.00 -5.33
N PRO A 30 11.06 0.95 -4.72
CA PRO A 30 9.73 1.05 -4.10
C PRO A 30 9.65 2.16 -3.04
N GLU A 31 10.67 2.29 -2.18
CA GLU A 31 10.66 3.30 -1.11
C GLU A 31 10.66 4.73 -1.65
N GLU A 32 11.34 4.97 -2.78
CA GLU A 32 11.28 6.25 -3.49
C GLU A 32 9.90 6.49 -4.11
N PHE A 33 9.27 5.45 -4.66
CA PHE A 33 7.95 5.55 -5.26
C PHE A 33 6.84 5.80 -4.23
N TYR A 34 6.80 5.01 -3.16
CA TYR A 34 5.76 5.09 -2.13
C TYR A 34 6.04 6.17 -1.08
N GLY A 35 7.30 6.60 -0.93
CA GLY A 35 7.70 7.58 0.08
C GLY A 35 7.79 7.04 1.51
N PHE A 36 7.76 5.71 1.69
CA PHE A 36 7.93 5.05 2.98
C PHE A 36 8.64 3.69 2.82
N HIS A 37 9.18 3.18 3.93
CA HIS A 37 9.81 1.87 4.00
C HIS A 37 8.80 0.80 4.42
N TYR A 38 8.89 -0.42 3.91
CA TYR A 38 7.94 -1.50 4.21
C TYR A 38 7.81 -1.83 5.71
N ASN A 39 8.88 -1.65 6.49
CA ASN A 39 8.84 -1.79 7.96
C ASN A 39 7.94 -0.76 8.67
N HIS A 40 7.48 0.28 7.98
CA HIS A 40 6.53 1.24 8.55
C HIS A 40 5.07 0.81 8.33
N VAL A 41 4.84 -0.21 7.49
CA VAL A 41 3.50 -0.74 7.21
C VAL A 41 3.03 -1.56 8.40
N ALA A 42 1.88 -1.18 8.94
CA ALA A 42 1.19 -1.86 10.03
C ALA A 42 0.20 -2.91 9.52
N GLU A 43 -0.48 -2.61 8.41
CA GLU A 43 -1.50 -3.46 7.82
C GLU A 43 -1.69 -3.12 6.34
N VAL A 44 -2.26 -4.05 5.58
CA VAL A 44 -2.65 -3.86 4.18
C VAL A 44 -4.13 -4.17 4.05
N HIS A 45 -4.87 -3.25 3.46
CA HIS A 45 -6.28 -3.43 3.14
C HIS A 45 -6.47 -3.87 1.69
N PHE A 46 -7.49 -4.69 1.44
CA PHE A 46 -7.80 -5.25 0.13
C PHE A 46 -9.12 -4.78 -0.45
N HIS A 47 -9.92 -4.10 0.35
CA HIS A 47 -11.18 -3.51 -0.08
C HIS A 47 -11.39 -2.16 0.60
N LYS A 48 -11.90 -1.18 -0.14
CA LYS A 48 -12.31 0.13 0.38
C LYS A 48 -13.74 0.44 -0.03
N GLN A 49 -14.55 0.92 0.91
CA GLN A 49 -15.91 1.38 0.64
C GLN A 49 -15.90 2.50 -0.40
N GLY A 50 -16.63 2.32 -1.49
CA GLY A 50 -16.73 3.27 -2.60
C GLY A 50 -15.77 3.00 -3.77
N ASP A 51 -14.57 2.48 -3.49
CA ASP A 51 -13.57 2.13 -4.52
C ASP A 51 -13.58 0.63 -4.89
N GLY A 52 -14.05 -0.24 -3.99
CA GLY A 52 -14.08 -1.69 -4.19
C GLY A 52 -12.76 -2.37 -3.88
N ASP A 53 -12.42 -3.40 -4.65
CA ASP A 53 -11.20 -4.18 -4.47
C ASP A 53 -9.95 -3.39 -4.87
N GLY A 54 -8.89 -3.47 -4.06
CA GLY A 54 -7.65 -2.74 -4.30
C GLY A 54 -6.57 -3.08 -3.29
N ILE A 55 -5.58 -2.21 -3.15
CA ILE A 55 -4.54 -2.32 -2.13
C ILE A 55 -4.31 -0.96 -1.51
N TRP A 56 -4.34 -0.92 -0.19
CA TRP A 56 -3.97 0.24 0.59
C TRP A 56 -3.00 -0.15 1.70
N PHE A 57 -1.86 0.53 1.76
CA PHE A 57 -0.87 0.37 2.80
C PHE A 57 -1.17 1.32 3.94
N ARG A 58 -1.45 0.79 5.14
CA ARG A 58 -1.53 1.62 6.34
C ARG A 58 -0.22 1.58 7.08
N LEU A 59 0.28 2.75 7.46
CA LEU A 59 1.48 2.90 8.25
C LEU A 59 1.18 2.88 9.76
N HIS A 60 2.18 2.60 10.59
CA HIS A 60 2.06 2.63 12.05
C HIS A 60 1.63 4.00 12.62
N ASP A 61 1.87 5.09 11.88
CA ASP A 61 1.42 6.44 12.25
C ASP A 61 -0.03 6.75 11.84
N GLY A 62 -0.72 5.79 11.23
CA GLY A 62 -2.12 5.88 10.83
C GLY A 62 -2.34 6.40 9.42
N ARG A 63 -1.31 6.94 8.73
CA ARG A 63 -1.45 7.34 7.32
C ARG A 63 -1.72 6.12 6.43
N VAL A 64 -2.50 6.34 5.38
CA VAL A 64 -2.83 5.32 4.38
C VAL A 64 -2.38 5.79 3.01
N PHE A 65 -1.83 4.87 2.21
CA PHE A 65 -1.42 5.13 0.84
C PHE A 65 -2.03 4.09 -0.09
N ASP A 66 -2.53 4.52 -1.24
CA ASP A 66 -3.04 3.63 -2.27
C ASP A 66 -1.91 2.84 -2.97
N ILE A 67 -2.30 1.96 -3.89
CA ILE A 67 -1.38 1.14 -4.67
C ILE A 67 -0.44 1.94 -5.59
N MET A 68 -0.73 3.23 -5.81
CA MET A 68 0.05 4.16 -6.61
C MET A 68 0.98 5.04 -5.75
N GLY A 69 0.95 4.89 -4.43
CA GLY A 69 1.74 5.70 -3.50
C GLY A 69 1.13 7.07 -3.19
N HIS A 70 -0.14 7.30 -3.49
CA HIS A 70 -0.84 8.53 -3.11
C HIS A 70 -1.46 8.39 -1.70
N PRO A 71 -1.42 9.43 -0.87
CA PRO A 71 -2.16 9.45 0.38
C PRO A 71 -3.66 9.21 0.17
N ASP A 72 -4.28 8.44 1.06
CA ASP A 72 -5.72 8.11 1.04
C ASP A 72 -6.30 8.23 2.46
N GLU A 73 -7.60 7.96 2.58
CA GLU A 73 -8.42 8.08 3.79
C GLU A 73 -7.83 7.30 4.98
N PRO A 74 -7.49 7.97 6.09
CA PRO A 74 -6.94 7.30 7.26
C PRO A 74 -7.98 6.55 8.10
N ASP A 75 -9.27 6.87 8.03
CA ASP A 75 -10.27 6.21 8.89
C ASP A 75 -10.44 4.72 8.52
N ARG A 76 -10.18 3.85 9.51
CA ARG A 76 -10.31 2.38 9.40
C ARG A 76 -11.72 1.94 9.00
N LEU A 77 -12.74 2.75 9.28
CA LEU A 77 -14.11 2.45 8.90
C LEU A 77 -14.30 2.37 7.38
N TRP A 78 -13.36 2.85 6.57
CA TRP A 78 -13.48 2.75 5.11
C TRP A 78 -13.01 1.41 4.55
N TYR A 79 -12.28 0.60 5.31
CA TYR A 79 -11.53 -0.52 4.77
C TYR A 79 -11.99 -1.87 5.29
N ASP A 80 -11.90 -2.89 4.44
CA ASP A 80 -12.13 -4.31 4.72
C ASP A 80 -13.40 -4.61 5.54
N LYS A 81 -14.43 -3.78 5.38
CA LYS A 81 -15.75 -4.09 5.89
C LYS A 81 -16.32 -5.24 5.09
N THR A 82 -16.57 -6.36 5.75
CA THR A 82 -17.44 -7.41 5.20
C THR A 82 -18.80 -6.80 4.95
N ALA A 83 -19.19 -6.69 3.67
CA ALA A 83 -20.58 -6.44 3.32
C ALA A 83 -21.39 -7.60 3.94
N HIS A 84 -22.17 -7.30 4.98
CA HIS A 84 -23.22 -8.17 5.48
C HIS A 84 -24.51 -7.91 4.72
#